data_AF-A0A7J4IX58-F1
#
_entry.id   AF-A0A7J4IX58-F1
#
_cell.length_a   1.000
_cell.length_b   1.000
_cell.length_c   1.000
_cell.angle_alpha   90.00
_cell.angle_beta   90.00
_cell.angle_gamma   90.00
#
_symmetry.space_group_name_H-M   'P 1'
#
loop_
_entity.id
_entity.type
_entity.pdbx_description
1 polymer ?
#
loop_
_entity_poly.entity_id
_entity_poly.type
_entity_poly.pdbx_seq_one_letter_code
_entity_poly.pdbx_strand_id
1 'polypeptide(L)'
;MSGRELAYYPSVVVEIKKIVLAARHSSYAAVNSAMLGAYFGIREKIVAQEQKGKKRAGYGKGLLEAVSKELSKEFGKGFDSSNLRRMRRFYLTYKKRETVSPKLAWSHYCELIKIEDETKRGYFEKYAISEGLSVRDLKRQIYSLHYERLLMSRDKNALVEYERKGNVPGLPEELIKDPYVLEFLGLEEKSAYAEKELEARVLDKLQKFIFEPSSAAIGFGNAVNMMGD
;
A
#
# COMPACT_ATOMS: atom_id res chain seq x y z
N MET A 1 17.34 20.51 -32.38
CA MET A 1 17.09 21.45 -31.26
C MET A 1 18.11 21.17 -30.18
N SER A 2 19.08 22.08 -30.01
CA SER A 2 20.25 21.86 -29.14
C SER A 2 19.89 22.15 -27.67
N GLY A 3 20.56 21.48 -26.72
CA GLY A 3 20.33 21.61 -25.27
C GLY A 3 20.49 23.03 -24.66
N ARG A 4 20.75 24.06 -25.47
CA ARG A 4 20.83 25.47 -25.04
C ARG A 4 19.47 26.18 -24.96
N GLU A 5 18.41 25.71 -25.61
CA GLU A 5 17.07 26.36 -25.55
C GLU A 5 16.28 26.02 -24.26
N LEU A 6 16.55 24.87 -23.65
CA LEU A 6 15.92 24.45 -22.37
C LEU A 6 16.34 25.32 -21.18
N ALA A 7 17.43 26.08 -21.30
CA ALA A 7 17.87 27.04 -20.29
C ALA A 7 16.94 28.26 -20.16
N TYR A 8 16.05 28.49 -21.14
CA TYR A 8 15.21 29.70 -21.21
C TYR A 8 13.80 29.53 -20.63
N TYR A 9 13.38 28.30 -20.28
CA TYR A 9 12.06 28.02 -19.69
C TYR A 9 12.13 27.14 -18.44
N PRO A 10 12.98 27.45 -17.44
CA PRO A 10 13.10 26.64 -16.24
C PRO A 10 11.78 26.53 -15.45
N SER A 11 10.93 27.56 -15.48
CA SER A 11 9.60 27.54 -14.83
C SER A 11 8.65 26.53 -15.49
N VAL A 12 8.55 26.55 -16.82
CA VAL A 12 7.68 25.65 -17.58
C VAL A 12 8.13 24.19 -17.41
N VAL A 13 9.44 23.93 -17.41
CA VAL A 13 9.96 22.58 -17.16
C VAL A 13 9.62 22.10 -15.74
N VAL A 14 9.71 22.97 -14.73
CA VAL A 14 9.32 22.64 -13.36
C VAL A 14 7.82 22.38 -13.25
N GLU A 15 6.98 23.19 -13.89
CA GLU A 15 5.53 23.02 -13.91
C GLU A 15 5.10 21.72 -14.61
N ILE A 16 5.66 21.42 -15.78
CA ILE A 16 5.39 20.15 -16.48
C ILE A 16 5.81 18.96 -15.61
N LYS A 17 6.98 19.02 -14.95
CA LYS A 17 7.40 17.98 -14.01
C LYS A 17 6.37 17.80 -12.88
N LYS A 18 5.88 18.89 -12.28
CA LYS A 18 4.85 18.82 -11.23
C LYS A 18 3.55 18.17 -11.73
N ILE A 19 3.10 18.52 -12.94
CA ILE A 19 1.89 17.92 -13.54
C ILE A 19 2.08 16.42 -13.74
N VAL A 20 3.22 16.00 -14.31
CA VAL A 20 3.52 14.58 -14.53
C VAL A 20 3.62 13.82 -13.21
N LEU A 21 4.29 14.38 -12.20
CA LEU A 21 4.40 13.78 -10.87
C LEU A 21 3.04 13.65 -10.17
N ALA A 22 2.18 14.68 -10.27
CA ALA A 22 0.83 14.65 -9.71
C ALA A 22 -0.04 13.57 -10.37
N ALA A 23 0.00 13.48 -11.71
CA ALA A 23 -0.74 12.45 -12.45
C ALA A 23 -0.27 11.03 -12.06
N ARG A 24 1.05 10.82 -11.96
CA ARG A 24 1.64 9.56 -11.50
C ARG A 24 1.14 9.19 -10.10
N HIS A 25 1.24 10.11 -9.15
CA HIS A 25 0.76 9.91 -7.78
C HIS A 25 -0.72 9.51 -7.74
N SER A 26 -1.57 10.18 -8.53
CA SER A 26 -3.00 9.84 -8.61
C SER A 26 -3.24 8.42 -9.13
N SER A 27 -2.52 8.01 -10.17
CA SER A 27 -2.62 6.65 -10.73
C SER A 27 -2.21 5.58 -9.72
N TYR A 28 -1.13 5.81 -8.97
CA TYR A 28 -0.69 4.87 -7.93
C TYR A 28 -1.68 4.79 -6.77
N ALA A 29 -2.23 5.92 -6.33
CA ALA A 29 -3.25 5.94 -5.30
C ALA A 29 -4.50 5.15 -5.71
N ALA A 30 -4.94 5.28 -6.96
CA ALA A 30 -6.07 4.53 -7.50
C ALA A 30 -5.81 3.02 -7.51
N VAL A 31 -4.61 2.60 -7.94
CA VAL A 31 -4.21 1.18 -7.98
C VAL A 31 -4.10 0.60 -6.59
N ASN A 32 -3.46 1.33 -5.67
CA ASN A 32 -3.36 0.91 -4.28
C ASN A 32 -4.75 0.79 -3.64
N SER A 33 -5.66 1.73 -3.93
CA SER A 33 -7.07 1.64 -3.48
C SER A 33 -7.77 0.38 -4.02
N ALA A 34 -7.65 0.11 -5.32
CA ALA A 34 -8.22 -1.09 -5.94
C ALA A 34 -7.62 -2.38 -5.34
N MET A 35 -6.30 -2.42 -5.14
CA MET A 35 -5.59 -3.55 -4.53
C MET A 35 -6.04 -3.78 -3.08
N LEU A 36 -6.11 -2.72 -2.25
CA LEU A 36 -6.58 -2.81 -0.86
C LEU A 36 -8.04 -3.31 -0.81
N GLY A 37 -8.90 -2.81 -1.72
CA GLY A 37 -10.28 -3.28 -1.86
C GLY A 37 -10.36 -4.76 -2.23
N ALA A 38 -9.57 -5.19 -3.22
CA ALA A 38 -9.49 -6.60 -3.63
C ALA A 38 -9.03 -7.49 -2.46
N TYR A 39 -7.99 -7.09 -1.73
CA TYR A 39 -7.46 -7.85 -0.59
C TYR A 39 -8.47 -7.94 0.55
N PHE A 40 -9.24 -6.87 0.80
CA PHE A 40 -10.33 -6.88 1.76
C PHE A 40 -11.43 -7.87 1.34
N GLY A 41 -11.88 -7.82 0.08
CA GLY A 41 -12.92 -8.69 -0.46
C GLY A 41 -12.52 -10.17 -0.48
N ILE A 42 -11.30 -10.50 -0.90
CA ILE A 42 -10.77 -11.87 -0.86
C ILE A 42 -10.85 -12.42 0.57
N ARG A 43 -10.59 -11.58 1.57
CA ARG A 43 -10.56 -12.04 2.97
C ARG A 43 -11.89 -12.13 3.63
N GLU A 44 -12.84 -11.29 3.28
CA GLU A 44 -14.23 -11.51 3.65
C GLU A 44 -14.69 -12.91 3.22
N LYS A 45 -14.34 -13.35 1.99
CA LYS A 45 -14.66 -14.70 1.52
C LYS A 45 -13.96 -15.79 2.32
N ILE A 46 -12.65 -15.66 2.59
CA ILE A 46 -11.91 -16.65 3.39
C ILE A 46 -12.49 -16.77 4.80
N VAL A 47 -12.71 -15.64 5.49
CA VAL A 47 -13.23 -15.63 6.87
C VAL A 47 -14.65 -16.19 6.91
N ALA A 48 -15.50 -15.89 5.93
CA ALA A 48 -16.83 -16.49 5.82
C ALA A 48 -16.76 -18.02 5.66
N GLN A 49 -15.81 -18.54 4.88
CA GLN A 49 -15.62 -19.99 4.73
C GLN A 49 -15.06 -20.64 6.01
N GLU A 50 -14.08 -20.02 6.68
CA GLU A 50 -13.59 -20.49 7.99
C GLU A 50 -14.71 -20.58 9.03
N GLN A 51 -15.62 -19.60 9.04
CA GLN A 51 -16.76 -19.57 9.96
C GLN A 51 -17.82 -20.63 9.66
N LYS A 52 -17.96 -21.09 8.42
CA LYS A 52 -18.81 -22.23 8.05
C LYS A 52 -18.20 -23.57 8.49
N GLY A 53 -16.86 -23.67 8.54
CA GLY A 53 -16.11 -24.86 8.96
C GLY A 53 -15.76 -24.95 10.46
N LYS A 54 -16.46 -24.22 11.33
CA LYS A 54 -16.18 -23.82 12.73
C LYS A 54 -15.69 -24.86 13.78
N LYS A 55 -15.37 -26.11 13.47
CA LYS A 55 -15.15 -27.17 14.48
C LYS A 55 -13.76 -27.81 14.58
N ARG A 56 -12.76 -27.44 13.77
CA ARG A 56 -11.40 -28.03 13.91
C ARG A 56 -10.30 -26.99 13.82
N ALA A 57 -9.44 -26.93 14.85
CA ALA A 57 -8.29 -26.02 14.96
C ALA A 57 -7.21 -26.18 13.86
N GLY A 58 -7.41 -27.07 12.87
CA GLY A 58 -6.56 -27.20 11.67
C GLY A 58 -7.23 -26.74 10.36
N TYR A 59 -8.54 -26.48 10.35
CA TYR A 59 -9.32 -26.24 9.13
C TYR A 59 -8.92 -24.92 8.43
N GLY A 60 -8.71 -23.85 9.20
CA GLY A 60 -8.26 -22.57 8.64
C GLY A 60 -6.87 -22.64 8.03
N LYS A 61 -5.93 -23.39 8.64
CA LYS A 61 -4.58 -23.57 8.08
C LYS A 61 -4.62 -24.34 6.75
N GLY A 62 -5.37 -25.44 6.70
CA GLY A 62 -5.53 -26.23 5.47
C GLY A 62 -6.25 -25.46 4.36
N LEU A 63 -7.24 -24.62 4.70
CA LEU A 63 -7.92 -23.75 3.73
C LEU A 63 -6.94 -22.76 3.10
N LEU A 64 -6.14 -22.06 3.90
CA LEU A 64 -5.18 -21.08 3.37
C LEU A 64 -4.10 -21.74 2.49
N GLU A 65 -3.63 -22.94 2.86
CA GLU A 65 -2.67 -23.68 2.05
C GLU A 65 -3.26 -24.08 0.69
N ALA A 66 -4.47 -24.65 0.69
CA ALA A 66 -5.17 -25.03 -0.54
C ALA A 66 -5.48 -23.82 -1.43
N VAL A 67 -6.00 -22.74 -0.85
CA VAL A 67 -6.30 -21.50 -1.58
C VAL A 67 -5.04 -20.88 -2.15
N SER A 68 -3.93 -20.84 -1.40
CA SER A 68 -2.67 -20.31 -1.94
C SER A 68 -2.15 -21.13 -3.11
N LYS A 69 -2.31 -22.46 -3.07
CA LYS A 69 -1.81 -23.34 -4.13
C LYS A 69 -2.51 -23.06 -5.45
N GLU A 70 -3.81 -22.79 -5.43
CA GLU A 70 -4.56 -22.46 -6.64
C GLU A 70 -4.32 -21.01 -7.07
N LEU A 71 -4.45 -20.04 -6.15
CA LEU A 71 -4.27 -18.62 -6.49
C LEU A 71 -2.85 -18.31 -6.94
N SER A 72 -1.81 -18.94 -6.36
CA SER A 72 -0.44 -18.69 -6.78
C SER A 72 -0.09 -19.26 -8.15
N LYS A 73 -0.83 -20.25 -8.66
CA LYS A 73 -0.65 -20.72 -10.04
C LYS A 73 -1.14 -19.69 -11.05
N GLU A 74 -2.24 -19.02 -10.74
CA GLU A 74 -2.92 -18.10 -11.66
C GLU A 74 -2.40 -16.66 -11.53
N PHE A 75 -2.13 -16.21 -10.30
CA PHE A 75 -1.83 -14.81 -9.99
C PHE A 75 -0.45 -14.58 -9.35
N GLY A 76 0.33 -15.63 -9.08
CA GLY A 76 1.72 -15.50 -8.60
C GLY A 76 1.94 -15.60 -7.08
N LYS A 77 3.17 -15.32 -6.66
CA LYS A 77 3.68 -15.48 -5.29
C LYS A 77 3.01 -14.55 -4.27
N GLY A 78 2.39 -13.46 -4.72
CA GLY A 78 1.64 -12.50 -3.91
C GLY A 78 0.39 -13.10 -3.31
N PHE A 79 -0.03 -14.28 -3.78
CA PHE A 79 -1.13 -15.05 -3.20
C PHE A 79 -0.63 -16.27 -2.39
N ASP A 80 0.63 -16.25 -1.96
CA ASP A 80 1.19 -17.30 -1.10
C ASP A 80 0.48 -17.37 0.27
N SER A 81 0.66 -18.49 0.98
CA SER A 81 0.03 -18.70 2.29
C SER A 81 0.38 -17.63 3.33
N SER A 82 1.53 -16.96 3.21
CA SER A 82 2.01 -15.96 4.16
C SER A 82 1.29 -14.63 3.95
N ASN A 83 1.19 -14.15 2.71
CA ASN A 83 0.36 -13.01 2.37
C ASN A 83 -1.12 -13.34 2.58
N LEU A 84 -1.51 -14.62 2.39
CA LEU A 84 -2.83 -15.09 2.75
C LEU A 84 -3.15 -14.82 4.23
N ARG A 85 -2.23 -15.20 5.12
CA ARG A 85 -2.32 -14.91 6.56
C ARG A 85 -2.31 -13.41 6.86
N ARG A 86 -1.49 -12.61 6.16
CA ARG A 86 -1.42 -11.15 6.36
C ARG A 86 -2.73 -10.45 6.03
N MET A 87 -3.32 -10.68 4.85
CA MET A 87 -4.60 -10.02 4.56
C MET A 87 -5.72 -10.50 5.50
N ARG A 88 -5.65 -11.75 6.05
CA ARG A 88 -6.62 -12.22 7.05
C ARG A 88 -6.50 -11.43 8.34
N ARG A 89 -5.27 -11.25 8.83
CA ARG A 89 -5.01 -10.43 10.01
C ARG A 89 -5.45 -8.99 9.77
N PHE A 90 -5.12 -8.42 8.61
CA PHE A 90 -5.56 -7.08 8.22
C PHE A 90 -7.08 -6.93 8.27
N TYR A 91 -7.84 -7.83 7.65
CA TYR A 91 -9.30 -7.79 7.72
C TYR A 91 -9.79 -7.84 9.18
N LEU A 92 -9.27 -8.75 10.01
CA LEU A 92 -9.68 -8.83 11.42
C LEU A 92 -9.32 -7.58 12.23
N THR A 93 -8.20 -6.94 11.91
CA THR A 93 -7.75 -5.69 12.54
C THR A 93 -8.57 -4.49 12.11
N TYR A 94 -8.86 -4.35 10.82
CA TYR A 94 -9.48 -3.15 10.25
C TYR A 94 -10.98 -3.31 9.96
N LYS A 95 -11.60 -4.48 10.14
CA LYS A 95 -13.05 -4.70 9.93
C LYS A 95 -13.93 -3.75 10.74
N LYS A 96 -13.45 -3.32 11.92
CA LYS A 96 -14.18 -2.39 12.79
C LYS A 96 -14.00 -0.91 12.40
N ARG A 97 -13.08 -0.61 11.49
CA ARG A 97 -12.82 0.74 11.00
C ARG A 97 -13.53 0.94 9.67
N GLU A 98 -14.15 2.10 9.49
CA GLU A 98 -14.94 2.40 8.30
C GLU A 98 -14.09 2.54 7.04
N THR A 99 -12.82 2.97 7.13
CA THR A 99 -11.98 3.17 5.94
C THR A 99 -10.49 3.07 6.25
N VAL A 100 -9.75 2.39 5.35
CA VAL A 100 -8.27 2.39 5.32
C VAL A 100 -7.77 3.43 4.31
N SER A 101 -6.67 4.10 4.64
CA SER A 101 -6.12 5.16 3.77
C SER A 101 -5.45 4.60 2.50
N PRO A 102 -5.81 5.07 1.30
CA PRO A 102 -5.11 4.70 0.07
C PRO A 102 -3.73 5.35 -0.05
N LYS A 103 -3.34 6.24 0.88
CA LYS A 103 -2.02 6.87 0.92
C LYS A 103 -0.92 5.94 1.42
N LEU A 104 -1.29 4.81 2.01
CA LEU A 104 -0.36 3.80 2.51
C LEU A 104 -0.38 2.57 1.61
N ALA A 105 0.78 2.16 1.09
CA ALA A 105 0.91 0.87 0.39
C ALA A 105 0.58 -0.33 1.30
N TRP A 106 0.24 -1.47 0.69
CA TRP A 106 0.01 -2.74 1.38
C TRP A 106 1.17 -3.13 2.32
N SER A 107 2.42 -2.86 1.96
CA SER A 107 3.56 -3.13 2.86
C SER A 107 3.54 -2.30 4.14
N HIS A 108 3.01 -1.07 4.14
CA HIS A 108 2.81 -0.32 5.38
C HIS A 108 1.81 -1.04 6.28
N TYR A 109 0.68 -1.48 5.71
CA TYR A 109 -0.31 -2.23 6.46
C TYR A 109 0.23 -3.56 6.99
N CYS A 110 1.10 -4.24 6.23
CA CYS A 110 1.79 -5.44 6.70
C CYS A 110 2.63 -5.20 7.96
N GLU A 111 3.18 -3.99 8.14
CA GLU A 111 3.89 -3.61 9.37
C GLU A 111 2.93 -3.17 10.47
N LEU A 112 1.94 -2.33 10.15
CA LEU A 112 0.96 -1.84 11.12
C LEU A 112 0.16 -2.97 11.78
N ILE A 113 -0.23 -4.02 11.04
CA ILE A 113 -0.97 -5.16 11.60
C ILE A 113 -0.15 -5.99 12.60
N LYS A 114 1.17 -5.80 12.68
CA LYS A 114 2.01 -6.47 13.69
C LYS A 114 1.89 -5.82 15.06
N ILE A 115 1.44 -4.57 15.12
CA ILE A 115 1.23 -3.83 16.37
C ILE A 115 -0.09 -4.29 16.98
N GLU A 116 -0.08 -4.91 18.15
CA GLU A 116 -1.31 -5.42 18.78
C GLU A 116 -2.15 -4.30 19.38
N ASP A 117 -1.51 -3.31 20.03
CA ASP A 117 -2.13 -2.12 20.59
C ASP A 117 -2.77 -1.25 19.51
N GLU A 118 -4.09 -1.06 19.60
CA GLU A 118 -4.87 -0.30 18.64
C GLU A 118 -4.54 1.20 18.62
N THR A 119 -4.27 1.79 19.79
CA THR A 119 -3.91 3.20 19.94
C THR A 119 -2.55 3.46 19.30
N LYS A 120 -1.55 2.64 19.61
CA LYS A 120 -0.20 2.72 19.03
C LYS A 120 -0.23 2.50 17.52
N ARG A 121 -1.00 1.53 17.04
CA ARG A 121 -1.20 1.31 15.60
C ARG A 121 -1.83 2.53 14.92
N GLY A 122 -2.90 3.08 15.49
CA GLY A 122 -3.57 4.27 14.96
C GLY A 122 -2.67 5.50 14.96
N TYR A 123 -1.77 5.63 15.95
CA TYR A 123 -0.74 6.67 15.95
C TYR A 123 0.21 6.51 14.75
N PHE A 124 0.82 5.34 14.58
CA PHE A 124 1.79 5.11 13.49
C PHE A 124 1.15 5.21 12.11
N GLU A 125 -0.11 4.83 11.97
CA GLU A 125 -0.88 5.02 10.73
C GLU A 125 -1.00 6.50 10.38
N LYS A 126 -1.44 7.34 11.33
CA LYS A 126 -1.55 8.80 11.14
C LYS A 126 -0.18 9.44 10.89
N TYR A 127 0.83 9.02 11.64
CA TYR A 127 2.20 9.52 11.52
C TYR A 127 2.81 9.18 10.15
N ALA A 128 2.60 7.94 9.66
CA ALA A 128 3.05 7.56 8.33
C ALA A 128 2.42 8.41 7.23
N ILE A 129 1.14 8.74 7.37
CA ILE A 129 0.41 9.58 6.40
C ILE A 129 0.84 11.04 6.49
N SER A 130 0.98 11.61 7.70
CA SER A 130 1.32 13.02 7.89
C SER A 130 2.74 13.35 7.45
N GLU A 131 3.68 12.43 7.72
CA GLU A 131 5.10 12.61 7.41
C GLU A 131 5.51 12.02 6.07
N GLY A 132 4.60 11.34 5.37
CA GLY A 132 4.92 10.60 4.15
C GLY A 132 6.04 9.59 4.38
N LEU A 133 5.97 8.80 5.46
CA LEU A 133 7.03 7.83 5.78
C LEU A 133 7.09 6.75 4.71
N SER A 134 8.30 6.41 4.26
CA SER A 134 8.53 5.16 3.54
C SER A 134 8.23 3.95 4.43
N VAL A 135 8.04 2.77 3.82
CA VAL A 135 7.90 1.50 4.58
C VAL A 135 9.14 1.28 5.47
N ARG A 136 10.32 1.68 4.99
CA ARG A 136 11.58 1.57 5.73
C ARG A 136 11.61 2.51 6.94
N ASP A 137 11.19 3.76 6.76
CA ASP A 137 11.16 4.73 7.86
C ASP A 137 10.08 4.35 8.88
N LEU A 138 8.89 3.93 8.43
CA LEU A 138 7.85 3.41 9.32
C LEU A 138 8.39 2.27 10.19
N LYS A 139 9.08 1.28 9.58
CA LYS A 139 9.75 0.21 10.32
C LYS A 139 10.74 0.77 11.33
N ARG A 140 11.65 1.64 10.91
CA ARG A 140 12.65 2.26 11.79
C ARG A 140 11.98 2.92 12.99
N GLN A 141 10.92 3.68 12.76
CA GLN A 141 10.23 4.41 13.83
C GLN A 141 9.51 3.46 14.79
N ILE A 142 8.85 2.42 14.30
CA ILE A 142 8.24 1.36 15.13
C ILE A 142 9.30 0.66 15.99
N TYR A 143 10.40 0.20 15.39
CA TYR A 143 11.45 -0.55 16.11
C TYR A 143 12.26 0.31 17.07
N SER A 144 12.39 1.60 16.80
CA SER A 144 13.07 2.52 17.70
C SER A 144 12.22 2.87 18.94
N LEU A 145 10.99 2.37 19.08
CA LEU A 145 10.09 2.74 20.18
C LEU A 145 9.77 4.25 20.18
N HIS A 146 9.61 4.83 18.99
CA HIS A 146 9.26 6.24 18.83
C HIS A 146 8.01 6.62 19.64
N TYR A 147 6.98 5.77 19.61
CA TYR A 147 5.74 6.01 20.34
C TYR A 147 5.97 6.11 21.86
N GLU A 148 6.74 5.19 22.42
CA GLU A 148 7.10 5.19 23.83
C GLU A 148 7.92 6.43 24.20
N ARG A 149 8.93 6.78 23.39
CA ARG A 149 9.72 8.00 23.59
C ARG A 149 8.85 9.26 23.56
N LEU A 150 7.89 9.32 22.64
CA LEU A 150 6.97 10.45 22.54
C LEU A 150 6.09 10.58 23.78
N LEU A 151 5.63 9.46 24.35
CA LEU A 151 4.87 9.46 25.60
C LEU A 151 5.71 9.91 26.79
N MET A 152 7.01 9.59 26.80
CA MET A 152 7.96 9.96 27.85
C MET A 152 8.55 11.36 27.68
N SER A 153 8.49 11.94 26.48
CA SER A 153 9.09 13.24 26.20
C SER A 153 8.29 14.38 26.85
N ARG A 154 9.01 15.31 27.47
CA ARG A 154 8.45 16.58 27.96
C ARG A 154 8.10 17.53 26.83
N ASP A 155 8.84 17.45 25.72
CA ASP A 155 8.59 18.21 24.49
C ASP A 155 8.43 17.25 23.31
N LYS A 156 7.18 17.03 22.92
CA LYS A 156 6.79 16.10 21.85
C LYS A 156 7.09 16.67 20.47
N ASN A 157 6.97 17.99 20.32
CA ASN A 157 7.14 18.64 19.02
C ASN A 157 8.62 18.68 18.63
N ALA A 158 9.50 19.00 19.58
CA ALA A 158 10.95 18.99 19.34
C ALA A 158 11.47 17.59 18.95
N LEU A 159 10.93 16.52 19.56
CA LEU A 159 11.30 15.15 19.21
C LEU A 159 10.88 14.81 17.76
N VAL A 160 9.64 15.13 17.38
CA VAL A 160 9.14 14.90 16.03
C VAL A 160 9.94 15.70 14.99
N GLU A 161 10.26 16.97 15.26
CA GLU A 161 11.07 17.78 14.35
C GLU A 161 12.50 17.26 14.19
N TYR A 162 13.14 16.80 15.27
CA TYR A 162 14.48 16.22 15.21
C TYR A 162 14.50 14.98 14.31
N GLU A 163 13.51 14.11 14.44
CA GLU A 163 13.41 12.90 13.63
C GLU A 163 13.00 13.19 12.19
N ARG A 164 12.16 14.20 11.94
CA ARG A 164 11.85 14.70 10.58
C ARG A 164 13.11 15.04 9.81
N LYS A 165 14.12 15.66 10.44
CA LYS A 165 15.39 16.01 9.79
C LYS A 165 16.17 14.78 9.30
N GLY A 166 15.94 13.60 9.89
CA GLY A 166 16.54 12.33 9.47
C GLY A 166 15.63 11.46 8.59
N ASN A 167 14.35 11.79 8.47
CA ASN A 167 13.42 11.11 7.58
C ASN A 167 13.53 11.74 6.18
N VAL A 168 13.79 10.92 5.17
CA VAL A 168 13.57 11.32 3.78
C VAL A 168 12.15 10.89 3.45
N PRO A 169 11.22 11.81 3.15
CA PRO A 169 9.86 11.42 2.79
C PRO A 169 9.89 10.39 1.67
N GLY A 170 9.14 9.30 1.85
CA GLY A 170 8.94 8.30 0.82
C GLY A 170 8.30 9.00 -0.38
N LEU A 171 9.03 9.00 -1.48
CA LEU A 171 8.53 9.53 -2.74
C LEU A 171 7.33 8.67 -3.21
N PRO A 172 6.31 9.24 -3.87
CA PRO A 172 5.23 8.47 -4.50
C PRO A 172 5.71 7.29 -5.36
N GLU A 173 6.90 7.44 -5.95
CA GLU A 173 7.63 6.42 -6.70
C GLU A 173 7.97 5.17 -5.87
N GLU A 174 7.99 5.26 -4.54
CA GLU A 174 8.20 4.10 -3.66
C GLU A 174 6.94 3.23 -3.55
N LEU A 175 5.74 3.77 -3.73
CA LEU A 175 4.50 2.96 -3.80
C LEU A 175 4.55 2.01 -5.00
N ILE A 176 5.15 2.45 -6.11
CA ILE A 176 5.36 1.63 -7.30
C ILE A 176 6.29 0.46 -7.04
N LYS A 177 7.30 0.69 -6.20
CA LYS A 177 8.34 -0.28 -5.88
C LYS A 177 7.87 -1.28 -4.82
N ASP A 178 6.64 -1.14 -4.31
CA ASP A 178 6.05 -2.15 -3.45
C ASP A 178 5.90 -3.46 -4.26
N PRO A 179 6.54 -4.56 -3.82
CA PRO A 179 6.49 -5.83 -4.55
C PRO A 179 5.07 -6.34 -4.81
N TYR A 180 4.13 -6.05 -3.91
CA TYR A 180 2.74 -6.44 -4.06
C TYR A 180 2.00 -5.59 -5.09
N VAL A 181 2.35 -4.31 -5.22
CA VAL A 181 1.79 -3.45 -6.28
C VAL A 181 2.28 -3.92 -7.64
N LEU A 182 3.58 -4.21 -7.80
CA LEU A 182 4.13 -4.73 -9.05
C LEU A 182 3.43 -6.02 -9.46
N GLU A 183 3.30 -6.95 -8.53
CA GLU A 183 2.66 -8.23 -8.79
C GLU A 183 1.16 -8.10 -9.06
N PHE A 184 0.46 -7.21 -8.35
CA PHE A 184 -0.95 -6.91 -8.62
C PHE A 184 -1.17 -6.39 -10.04
N LEU A 185 -0.20 -5.65 -10.59
CA LEU A 185 -0.20 -5.19 -11.99
C LEU A 185 0.28 -6.26 -12.99
N GLY A 186 0.56 -7.48 -12.52
CA GLY A 186 1.09 -8.57 -13.33
C GLY A 186 2.50 -8.31 -13.85
N LEU A 187 3.30 -7.53 -13.11
CA LEU A 187 4.71 -7.28 -13.41
C LEU A 187 5.59 -8.22 -12.59
N GLU A 188 6.56 -8.87 -13.24
CA GLU A 188 7.54 -9.70 -12.56
C GLU A 188 8.47 -8.83 -11.69
N GLU A 189 8.79 -9.28 -10.48
CA GLU A 189 9.85 -8.69 -9.67
C GLU A 189 11.22 -9.09 -10.26
N LYS A 190 11.82 -8.22 -11.09
CA LYS A 190 13.21 -8.39 -11.55
C LYS A 190 14.13 -7.52 -10.72
N SER A 191 15.21 -8.11 -10.23
CA SER A 191 16.27 -7.43 -9.47
C SER A 191 17.01 -6.35 -10.29
N ALA A 192 16.80 -6.29 -11.60
CA ALA A 192 17.50 -5.40 -12.52
C ALA A 192 16.53 -4.79 -13.55
N TYR A 193 15.53 -4.04 -13.09
CA TYR A 193 14.97 -3.01 -13.96
C TYR A 193 15.81 -1.74 -13.84
N ALA A 194 16.16 -1.14 -14.98
CA ALA A 194 16.51 0.28 -14.95
C ALA A 194 15.26 1.03 -14.46
N GLU A 195 15.42 1.99 -13.53
CA GLU A 195 14.29 2.67 -12.86
C GLU A 195 13.27 3.25 -13.84
N LYS A 196 13.75 3.84 -14.95
CA LYS A 196 12.91 4.35 -16.04
C LYS A 196 12.10 3.27 -16.77
N GLU A 197 12.66 2.06 -16.89
CA GLU A 197 12.01 0.95 -17.55
C GLU A 197 10.89 0.36 -16.67
N LEU A 198 11.15 0.21 -15.37
CA LEU A 198 10.12 -0.20 -14.40
C LEU A 198 8.95 0.78 -14.41
N GLU A 199 9.26 2.07 -14.34
CA GLU A 199 8.26 3.13 -14.35
C GLU A 199 7.41 3.11 -15.63
N ALA A 200 8.04 2.99 -16.80
CA ALA A 200 7.32 2.91 -18.08
C ALA A 200 6.39 1.69 -18.14
N ARG A 201 6.84 0.52 -17.67
CA ARG A 201 6.02 -0.71 -17.63
C ARG A 201 4.86 -0.59 -16.66
N VAL A 202 5.08 0.02 -15.50
CA VAL A 202 4.01 0.29 -14.53
C VAL A 202 2.99 1.20 -15.17
N LEU A 203 3.40 2.32 -15.77
CA LEU A 203 2.49 3.27 -16.42
C LEU A 203 1.68 2.63 -17.55
N ASP A 204 2.29 1.80 -18.41
CA ASP A 204 1.58 1.04 -19.44
C ASP A 204 0.52 0.10 -18.84
N LYS A 205 0.86 -0.62 -17.77
CA LYS A 205 -0.09 -1.49 -17.06
C LYS A 205 -1.20 -0.70 -16.38
N LEU A 206 -0.90 0.45 -15.78
CA LEU A 206 -1.91 1.31 -15.17
C LEU A 206 -2.87 1.86 -16.20
N GLN A 207 -2.35 2.28 -17.34
CA GLN A 207 -3.16 2.75 -18.46
C GLN A 207 -4.10 1.62 -18.89
N LYS A 208 -3.59 0.43 -19.18
CA LYS A 208 -4.43 -0.73 -19.53
C LYS A 208 -5.46 -1.06 -18.46
N PHE A 209 -5.07 -1.07 -17.18
CA PHE A 209 -5.96 -1.36 -16.06
C PHE A 209 -7.10 -0.32 -15.90
N ILE A 210 -6.82 0.97 -16.12
CA ILE A 210 -7.84 2.03 -16.06
C ILE A 210 -8.79 1.95 -17.27
N PHE A 211 -8.27 1.60 -18.45
CA PHE A 211 -9.06 1.54 -19.68
C PHE A 211 -9.76 0.20 -19.93
N GLU A 212 -9.32 -0.87 -19.27
CA GLU A 212 -9.95 -2.18 -19.29
C GLU A 212 -10.87 -2.26 -18.06
N PRO A 213 -12.17 -1.92 -18.18
CA PRO A 213 -13.07 -2.00 -17.04
C PRO A 213 -13.16 -3.46 -16.61
N SER A 214 -12.41 -3.82 -15.56
CA SER A 214 -12.56 -5.12 -14.94
C SER A 214 -14.02 -5.25 -14.51
N SER A 215 -14.71 -6.24 -15.05
CA SER A 215 -16.10 -6.57 -14.72
C SER A 215 -16.31 -6.88 -13.23
N ALA A 216 -15.23 -6.95 -12.44
CA ALA A 216 -15.22 -6.99 -10.98
C ALA A 216 -15.58 -5.66 -10.30
N ALA A 217 -15.43 -4.50 -10.97
CA ALA A 217 -15.74 -3.19 -10.40
C ALA A 217 -17.25 -2.90 -10.28
N ILE A 218 -18.10 -3.64 -11.01
CA ILE A 218 -19.56 -3.42 -11.06
C ILE A 218 -20.24 -3.76 -9.71
N GLY A 219 -19.57 -4.45 -8.79
CA GLY A 219 -20.09 -4.76 -7.46
C GLY A 219 -19.73 -3.78 -6.33
N PHE A 220 -18.84 -2.80 -6.56
CA PHE A 220 -18.28 -1.96 -5.49
C PHE A 220 -18.74 -0.49 -5.53
N GLY A 221 -19.68 -0.15 -6.43
CA GLY A 221 -20.21 1.21 -6.63
C GLY A 221 -20.85 1.87 -5.40
N ASN A 222 -21.11 1.13 -4.32
CA ASN A 222 -21.64 1.70 -3.08
C ASN A 222 -20.57 2.16 -2.06
N ALA A 223 -19.27 1.95 -2.30
CA ALA A 223 -18.21 2.39 -1.39
C ALA A 223 -17.43 3.63 -1.88
N VAL A 224 -17.57 4.01 -3.15
CA VAL A 224 -16.84 5.15 -3.75
C VAL A 224 -17.67 6.45 -3.67
N ASN A 225 -18.98 6.38 -3.48
CA ASN A 225 -19.87 7.56 -3.44
C ASN A 225 -19.99 8.25 -2.05
N MET A 226 -19.14 7.92 -1.08
CA MET A 226 -19.08 8.61 0.22
C MET A 226 -17.73 9.30 0.49
N MET A 227 -16.86 9.42 -0.52
CA MET A 227 -15.55 10.07 -0.41
C MET A 227 -15.52 11.50 -0.99
N GLY A 228 -16.65 12.19 -0.94
CA GLY A 228 -16.80 13.59 -1.29
C GLY A 228 -17.71 14.28 -0.29
N ASP A 229 -17.14 14.66 0.86
CA ASP A 229 -17.34 15.91 1.60
C ASP A 229 -16.45 15.91 2.87
#